data_AF-A0A9D9IIN2-F1
#
_entry.id   AF-A0A9D9IIN2-F1
#
_cell.length_a   1.000
_cell.length_b   1.000
_cell.length_c   1.000
_cell.angle_alpha   90.00
_cell.angle_beta   90.00
_cell.angle_gamma   90.00
#
_symmetry.space_group_name_H-M   'P 1'
#
loop_
_entity.id
_entity.type
_entity.pdbx_description
1 polymer ?
#
loop_
_entity_poly.entity_id
_entity_poly.type
_entity_poly.pdbx_seq_one_letter_code
_entity_poly.pdbx_strand_id
1 'polypeptide(L)' 'DQACVDACLRQTPLPGSQLTDEMSRPGFHDRHDHFDNTNPNTEYRTCLAHAEKIGLGSREYELVEVR' A
#
# COMPACT_ATOMS: atom_id res chain seq x y z
N ASP A 1 0.46 -0.63 10.07
CA ASP A 1 -0.89 -1.21 10.09
C ASP A 1 -1.14 -1.96 8.80
N GLN A 2 -1.43 -3.27 8.86
CA GLN A 2 -1.65 -4.11 7.68
C GLN A 2 -3.02 -3.82 7.03
N ALA A 3 -4.07 -3.65 7.83
CA ALA A 3 -5.42 -3.38 7.36
C ALA A 3 -5.52 -2.08 6.55
N CYS A 4 -4.82 -1.03 6.98
CA CYS A 4 -4.75 0.24 6.26
C CYS A 4 -4.06 0.10 4.90
N VAL A 5 -2.94 -0.63 4.83
CA VAL A 5 -2.24 -0.89 3.57
C VAL A 5 -3.15 -1.62 2.60
N ASP A 6 -3.81 -2.69 3.05
CA ASP A 6 -4.68 -3.49 2.21
C ASP A 6 -5.91 -2.69 1.75
N ALA A 7 -6.42 -1.79 2.59
CA ALA A 7 -7.47 -0.86 2.21
C ALA A 7 -7.00 0.10 1.09
N CYS A 8 -5.82 0.71 1.22
CA CYS A 8 -5.25 1.59 0.20
C CYS A 8 -5.00 0.88 -1.14
N LEU A 9 -4.52 -0.37 -1.10
CA LEU A 9 -4.29 -1.17 -2.31
C LEU A 9 -5.58 -1.56 -3.06
N ARG A 10 -6.72 -1.64 -2.36
CA ARG A 10 -8.03 -1.93 -2.98
C ARG A 10 -8.70 -0.71 -3.60
N GLN A 11 -8.25 0.51 -3.29
CA GLN A 11 -8.89 1.72 -3.80
C GLN A 11 -8.60 1.97 -5.28
N THR A 12 -9.49 2.68 -5.96
CA THR A 12 -9.14 3.21 -7.29
C THR A 12 -8.19 4.39 -7.14
N PRO A 13 -7.05 4.44 -7.85
CA PRO A 13 -6.16 5.59 -7.83
C PRO A 13 -6.88 6.90 -8.16
N LEU A 14 -6.58 7.94 -7.37
CA LEU A 14 -7.25 9.24 -7.53
C LEU A 14 -6.72 9.96 -8.78
N PRO A 15 -7.59 10.50 -9.66
CA PRO A 15 -7.15 11.24 -10.84
C PRO A 15 -6.26 12.44 -10.49
N GLY A 16 -5.19 12.66 -11.27
CA GLY A 16 -4.24 13.76 -11.05
C GLY A 16 -3.36 13.60 -9.81
N SER A 17 -3.27 12.38 -9.26
CA SER A 17 -2.31 12.03 -8.24
C SER A 17 -0.98 11.59 -8.86
N GLN A 18 0.10 11.65 -8.08
CA GLN A 18 1.41 11.13 -8.48
C GLN A 18 1.33 9.68 -9.00
N LEU A 19 0.50 8.84 -8.38
CA LEU A 19 0.30 7.46 -8.83
C LEU A 19 -0.29 7.42 -10.23
N THR A 20 -1.36 8.17 -10.51
CA THR A 20 -1.96 8.21 -11.84
C THR A 20 -1.05 8.85 -12.89
N ASP A 21 -0.22 9.81 -12.49
CA ASP A 21 0.78 10.42 -13.36
C ASP A 21 1.85 9.39 -13.75
N GLU A 22 2.36 8.61 -12.78
CA GLU A 22 3.34 7.54 -13.03
C GLU A 22 2.75 6.42 -13.89
N MET A 23 1.52 5.99 -13.61
CA MET A 23 0.78 5.00 -14.41
C MET A 23 0.61 5.42 -15.88
N SER A 24 0.60 6.72 -16.16
CA SER A 24 0.43 7.28 -17.51
C SER A 24 1.76 7.41 -18.28
N ARG A 25 2.90 7.14 -17.64
CA ARG A 25 4.22 7.32 -18.27
C ARG A 25 4.52 6.23 -19.31
N PRO A 26 5.22 6.55 -20.41
CA PRO A 26 5.71 5.56 -21.35
C PRO A 26 6.62 4.54 -20.64
N GLY A 27 6.35 3.25 -20.85
CA GLY A 27 7.12 2.17 -20.22
C GLY A 27 6.73 1.85 -18.78
N PHE A 28 5.62 2.40 -18.28
CA PHE A 28 5.07 2.01 -16.98
C PHE A 28 4.77 0.51 -16.94
N HIS A 29 5.21 -0.14 -15.87
CA HIS A 29 4.92 -1.53 -15.55
C HIS A 29 4.18 -1.59 -14.23
N ASP A 30 2.92 -2.01 -14.27
CA ASP A 30 2.10 -2.14 -13.08
C ASP A 30 2.65 -3.25 -12.16
N ARG A 31 3.05 -2.87 -10.95
CA ARG A 31 3.48 -3.81 -9.89
C ARG A 31 2.31 -4.34 -9.06
N HIS A 32 1.08 -3.94 -9.39
CA HIS A 32 -0.13 -4.22 -8.60
C HIS A 32 -0.01 -3.74 -7.15
N ASP A 33 0.78 -2.69 -6.95
CA ASP A 33 1.06 -2.12 -5.64
C ASP A 33 1.15 -0.60 -5.79
N HIS A 34 0.19 0.12 -5.22
CA HIS A 34 0.14 1.57 -5.30
C HIS A 34 1.36 2.26 -4.70
N PHE A 35 1.93 1.69 -3.63
CA PHE A 35 3.08 2.27 -2.96
C PHE A 35 4.33 2.10 -3.82
N ASP A 36 4.55 0.88 -4.33
CA ASP A 36 5.70 0.61 -5.17
C ASP A 36 5.58 1.40 -6.47
N ASN A 37 4.40 1.39 -7.13
CA ASN A 37 4.13 2.13 -8.36
C ASN A 37 4.38 3.62 -8.20
N THR A 38 4.09 4.21 -7.03
CA THR A 38 4.33 5.63 -6.75
C THR A 38 5.80 5.96 -6.52
N ASN A 39 6.51 5.11 -5.77
CA ASN A 39 7.93 5.26 -5.50
C ASN A 39 8.57 3.87 -5.28
N PRO A 40 9.54 3.46 -6.12
CA PRO A 40 10.17 2.14 -6.02
C PRO A 40 11.02 1.94 -4.76
N ASN A 41 11.35 3.01 -4.03
CA ASN A 41 12.12 2.94 -2.79
C ASN A 41 11.21 2.84 -1.55
N THR A 42 9.93 2.49 -1.72
CA THR A 42 9.01 2.39 -0.59
C THR A 42 9.21 1.07 0.16
N GLU A 43 9.58 1.15 1.44
CA GLU A 43 9.91 -0.01 2.27
C GLU A 43 8.82 -0.37 3.28
N TYR A 44 7.54 -0.14 2.93
CA TYR A 44 6.44 -0.27 3.88
C TYR A 44 6.31 -1.70 4.43
N ARG A 45 6.60 -2.72 3.62
CA ARG A 45 6.56 -4.13 4.02
C ARG A 45 7.59 -4.43 5.10
N THR A 46 8.81 -3.91 4.94
CA THR A 46 9.91 -4.03 5.91
C THR A 46 9.57 -3.32 7.21
N CYS A 47 9.00 -2.11 7.13
CA CYS A 47 8.53 -1.37 8.31
C CYS A 47 7.44 -2.12 9.08
N LEU A 48 6.47 -2.74 8.38
CA LEU A 48 5.42 -3.55 9.02
C LEU A 48 6.00 -4.80 9.70
N ALA A 49 6.91 -5.51 9.03
CA ALA A 49 7.57 -6.69 9.59
C ALA A 49 8.43 -6.32 10.82
N HIS A 50 9.11 -5.18 10.79
CA HIS A 50 9.88 -4.70 11.94
C HIS A 50 8.98 -4.33 13.11
N ALA A 51 7.88 -3.61 12.87
CA ALA A 51 6.92 -3.22 13.91
C ALA A 51 6.34 -4.43 14.66
N GLU A 52 5.98 -5.50 13.93
CA GLU A 52 5.53 -6.76 14.53
C GLU A 52 6.64 -7.42 15.35
N LYS A 53 7.87 -7.49 14.81
CA LYS A 53 9.02 -8.10 15.50
C LYS A 53 9.36 -7.43 16.83
N ILE A 54 9.16 -6.12 16.96
CA ILE A 54 9.40 -5.37 18.20
C ILE A 54 8.20 -5.36 19.16
N GLY A 55 7.09 -6.03 18.79
CA GLY A 55 5.88 -6.12 19.62
C GLY A 55 5.02 -4.86 19.60
N LEU A 56 5.14 -4.00 18.59
CA LEU A 56 4.29 -2.81 18.45
C LEU A 56 2.83 -3.18 18.09
N GLY A 57 2.61 -4.36 17.52
CA GLY A 57 1.31 -4.89 17.15
C GLY A 57 1.40 -6.20 16.37
N SER A 58 0.27 -6.67 15.87
CA SER A 58 0.16 -7.82 14.97
C SER A 58 -0.19 -7.36 13.55
N ARG A 59 0.24 -8.11 12.54
CA ARG A 59 -0.23 -7.95 11.16
C ARG A 59 -1.54 -8.68 10.88
N GLU A 60 -1.95 -9.60 11.75
CA GLU A 60 -3.23 -10.30 11.65
C GLU A 60 -4.37 -9.38 12.08
N TYR A 61 -5.47 -9.40 11.32
CA TYR A 61 -6.65 -8.61 11.62
C TYR A 61 -7.90 -9.28 11.04
N GLU A 62 -9.06 -8.95 11.62
CA GLU A 62 -10.38 -9.32 11.12
C GLU A 62 -11.13 -8.04 10.74
N LEU A 63 -11.76 -8.01 9.55
CA LEU A 63 -12.61 -6.90 9.15
C LEU A 63 -14.02 -7.11 9.69
N VAL A 64 -14.46 -6.21 10.57
CA VAL A 64 -15.83 -6.15 11.06
C VAL A 64 -16.55 -4.99 10.38
N GLU A 65 -17.57 -5.30 9.58
CA GLU A 65 -18.43 -4.29 8.95
C GLU A 65 -19.54 -3.89 9.92
N VAL A 66 -19.61 -2.60 10.24
CA VAL A 66 -20.65 -2.03 11.09
C VAL A 66 -21.74 -1.44 10.20
N ARG A 67 -22.99 -1.86 10.43
CA ARG A 67 -24.18 -1.39 9.73
C ARG A 67 -24.92 -0.34 10.53
#